data_AF-A0A0K0GPV5-F1
#
_entry.id   AF-A0A0K0GPV5-F1
#
_cell.length_a   1.000
_cell.length_b   1.000
_cell.length_c   1.000
_cell.angle_alpha   90.00
_cell.angle_beta   90.00
_cell.angle_gamma   90.00
#
_symmetry.space_group_name_H-M   'P 1'
#
loop_
_entity.id
_entity.type
_entity.pdbx_description
1 polymer ?
#
loop_
_entity_poly.entity_id
_entity_poly.type
_entity_poly.pdbx_seq_one_letter_code
_entity_poly.pdbx_strand_id
1 'polypeptide(L)'
;MAEATNNGVGMAGVAPKASILPVRVVGRCGGYSSDIADAIVWASGGTVEGVPANTNPAEVINISLGGGGPCDSATQLAINGAVSRGTTVVVAAGNDGDDAANHSPASCNNTITVGATRITGGVTYYSNYGSKVDLSGPGGGGSVDGNPGGYIWQAGYTGATRRPRIAIPI
;
A
#
# COMPACT_ATOMS: atom_id res chain seq x y z
N MET A 1 0.44 -4.17 -8.38
CA MET A 1 -0.65 -5.17 -8.31
C MET A 1 -0.26 -6.37 -9.18
N ALA A 2 -0.55 -7.60 -8.74
CA ALA A 2 -0.21 -8.83 -9.45
C ALA A 2 -1.50 -9.58 -9.81
N GLU A 3 -1.92 -9.45 -11.06
CA GLU A 3 -3.02 -10.18 -11.68
C GLU A 3 -2.42 -10.95 -12.86
N ALA A 4 -2.90 -12.18 -13.07
CA ALA A 4 -2.41 -13.03 -14.16
C ALA A 4 -2.63 -12.32 -15.51
N THR A 5 -1.64 -12.37 -16.40
CA THR A 5 -1.70 -11.78 -17.74
C THR A 5 -1.70 -12.87 -18.81
N ASN A 6 -2.12 -12.55 -20.04
CA ASN A 6 -2.15 -13.44 -21.21
C ASN A 6 -3.03 -14.70 -21.07
N ASN A 7 -4.10 -14.64 -20.28
CA ASN A 7 -5.10 -15.72 -20.13
C ASN A 7 -6.40 -15.47 -20.92
N GLY A 8 -6.52 -14.33 -21.61
CA GLY A 8 -7.72 -13.94 -22.35
C GLY A 8 -8.92 -13.51 -21.48
N VAL A 9 -8.71 -13.26 -20.19
CA VAL A 9 -9.77 -12.93 -19.22
C VAL A 9 -9.31 -11.78 -18.32
N GLY A 10 -10.16 -10.76 -18.14
CA GLY A 10 -9.93 -9.70 -17.15
C GLY A 10 -8.83 -8.70 -17.56
N MET A 11 -8.06 -8.25 -16.57
CA MET A 11 -7.01 -7.23 -16.72
C MET A 11 -5.62 -7.87 -16.52
N ALA A 12 -4.56 -7.05 -16.60
CA ALA A 12 -3.19 -7.49 -16.36
C ALA A 12 -2.57 -6.74 -15.19
N GLY A 13 -1.90 -7.46 -14.29
CA GLY A 13 -1.15 -6.84 -13.21
C GLY A 13 0.15 -6.20 -13.70
N VAL A 14 0.59 -5.16 -13.00
CA VAL A 14 1.90 -4.51 -13.22
C VAL A 14 3.05 -5.50 -13.01
N ALA A 15 2.90 -6.42 -12.06
CA ALA A 15 3.85 -7.50 -11.80
C ALA A 15 3.13 -8.85 -11.91
N PRO A 16 2.80 -9.32 -13.13
CA PRO A 16 1.92 -10.48 -13.31
C PRO A 16 2.58 -11.79 -12.89
N LYS A 17 3.90 -11.79 -12.81
CA LYS A 17 4.66 -12.92 -12.29
C LYS A 17 4.69 -12.93 -10.78
N ALA A 18 4.36 -11.84 -10.07
CA ALA A 18 4.44 -11.70 -8.61
C ALA A 18 3.36 -12.53 -7.85
N SER A 19 3.69 -13.02 -6.66
CA SER A 19 2.77 -13.44 -5.59
C SER A 19 2.27 -12.28 -4.82
N ILE A 20 1.09 -12.51 -4.28
CA ILE A 20 0.54 -11.68 -3.23
C ILE A 20 0.55 -12.44 -1.91
N LEU A 21 1.08 -11.82 -0.86
CA LEU A 21 0.86 -12.21 0.54
C LEU A 21 -0.25 -11.30 1.12
N PRO A 22 -1.48 -11.79 1.25
CA PRO A 22 -2.56 -11.01 1.86
C PRO A 22 -2.32 -10.89 3.37
N VAL A 23 -2.36 -9.67 3.91
CA VAL A 23 -2.25 -9.43 5.35
C VAL A 23 -3.38 -8.53 5.78
N ARG A 24 -4.51 -9.10 6.20
CA ARG A 24 -5.68 -8.29 6.53
C ARG A 24 -5.48 -7.56 7.87
N VAL A 25 -5.57 -6.23 7.83
CA VAL A 25 -5.42 -5.37 9.03
C VAL A 25 -6.59 -4.42 9.25
N VAL A 26 -7.53 -4.34 8.30
CA VAL A 26 -8.76 -3.56 8.48
C VAL A 26 -10.01 -4.43 8.35
N GLY A 27 -11.03 -4.04 9.12
CA GLY A 27 -12.34 -4.65 9.17
C GLY A 27 -13.45 -3.66 8.81
N ARG A 28 -14.66 -3.90 9.33
CA ARG A 28 -15.88 -3.14 8.99
C ARG A 28 -15.84 -1.64 9.37
N CYS A 29 -14.84 -1.19 10.12
CA CYS A 29 -14.74 0.19 10.60
C CYS A 29 -13.30 0.74 10.53
N GLY A 30 -12.47 0.20 9.64
CA GLY A 30 -11.02 0.48 9.61
C GLY A 30 -10.22 -0.55 10.42
N GLY A 31 -9.01 -0.18 10.82
CA GLY A 31 -8.08 -1.01 11.59
C GLY A 31 -7.26 -0.17 12.56
N TYR A 32 -6.63 -0.82 13.54
CA TYR A 32 -5.78 -0.14 14.50
C TYR A 32 -4.36 0.03 13.96
N SER A 33 -3.69 1.12 14.33
CA SER A 33 -2.27 1.33 13.99
C SER A 33 -1.37 0.23 14.57
N SER A 34 -1.72 -0.33 15.73
CA SER A 34 -1.04 -1.50 16.30
C SER A 34 -1.10 -2.72 15.40
N ASP A 35 -2.29 -3.02 14.84
CA ASP A 35 -2.47 -4.16 13.94
C ASP A 35 -1.67 -3.96 12.64
N ILE A 36 -1.62 -2.72 12.16
CA ILE A 36 -0.80 -2.33 10.99
C ILE A 36 0.69 -2.50 11.30
N ALA A 37 1.17 -2.06 12.47
CA ALA A 37 2.57 -2.19 12.87
C ALA A 37 2.98 -3.66 13.00
N ASP A 38 2.18 -4.49 13.68
CA ASP A 38 2.44 -5.92 13.82
C ASP A 38 2.43 -6.63 12.47
N ALA A 39 1.49 -6.26 11.59
CA ALA A 39 1.45 -6.79 10.22
C ALA A 39 2.69 -6.42 9.40
N ILE A 40 3.23 -5.21 9.54
CA ILE A 40 4.49 -4.81 8.88
C ILE A 40 5.64 -5.68 9.39
N VAL A 41 5.72 -5.87 10.72
CA VAL A 41 6.75 -6.73 11.33
C VAL A 41 6.65 -8.15 10.80
N TRP A 42 5.46 -8.76 10.85
CA TRP A 42 5.24 -10.13 10.42
C TRP A 42 5.42 -10.34 8.90
N ALA A 43 4.91 -9.42 8.08
CA ALA A 43 5.00 -9.50 6.62
C ALA A 43 6.45 -9.44 6.13
N SER A 44 7.31 -8.67 6.80
CA SER A 44 8.74 -8.56 6.51
C SER A 44 9.60 -9.66 7.16
N GLY A 45 8.99 -10.69 7.76
CA GLY A 45 9.70 -11.84 8.34
C GLY A 45 10.14 -11.65 9.79
N GLY A 46 9.67 -10.62 10.48
CA GLY A 46 9.78 -10.50 11.93
C GLY A 46 8.86 -11.46 12.68
N THR A 47 9.02 -11.50 14.00
CA THR A 47 8.19 -12.32 14.89
C THR A 47 7.20 -11.43 15.63
N VAL A 48 5.95 -11.87 15.67
CA VAL A 48 4.86 -11.26 16.46
C VAL A 48 4.36 -12.32 17.42
N GLU A 49 4.19 -11.96 18.69
CA GLU A 49 3.76 -12.89 19.73
C GLU A 49 2.37 -13.47 19.40
N GLY A 50 2.21 -14.79 19.59
CA GLY A 50 0.95 -15.47 19.30
C GLY A 50 0.67 -15.70 17.81
N VAL A 51 1.53 -15.26 16.89
CA VAL A 51 1.38 -15.46 15.44
C VAL A 51 2.46 -16.42 14.91
N PRO A 52 2.10 -17.47 14.15
CA PRO A 52 3.08 -18.36 13.54
C PRO A 52 4.07 -17.59 12.64
N ALA A 53 5.34 -17.99 12.66
CA ALA A 53 6.36 -17.33 11.85
C ALA A 53 6.01 -17.35 10.35
N ASN A 54 6.20 -16.21 9.69
CA ASN A 54 5.96 -16.09 8.26
C ASN A 54 7.02 -16.85 7.46
N THR A 55 6.63 -17.93 6.80
CA THR A 55 7.52 -18.73 5.93
C THR A 55 7.74 -18.09 4.55
N ASN A 56 7.04 -17.00 4.26
CA ASN A 56 7.06 -16.29 2.99
C ASN A 56 7.19 -14.77 3.22
N PRO A 57 8.30 -14.30 3.79
CA PRO A 57 8.52 -12.86 3.98
C PRO A 57 8.45 -12.12 2.64
N ALA A 58 7.84 -10.95 2.69
CA ALA A 58 7.62 -10.09 1.55
C ALA A 58 8.86 -9.23 1.24
N GLU A 59 9.18 -9.10 -0.03
CA GLU A 59 10.24 -8.21 -0.52
C GLU A 59 9.72 -6.77 -0.61
N VAL A 60 8.43 -6.61 -0.88
CA VAL A 60 7.72 -5.34 -0.92
C VAL A 60 6.44 -5.44 -0.11
N ILE A 61 6.21 -4.48 0.79
CA ILE A 61 4.94 -4.29 1.50
C ILE A 61 4.26 -3.04 0.92
N ASN A 62 3.05 -3.19 0.39
CA ASN A 62 2.26 -2.11 -0.18
C ASN A 62 1.08 -1.78 0.74
N ILE A 63 1.13 -0.68 1.48
CA ILE A 63 0.14 -0.25 2.47
C ILE A 63 -0.77 0.82 1.85
N SER A 64 -1.87 0.39 1.24
CA SER A 64 -2.85 1.29 0.63
C SER A 64 -3.96 1.70 1.60
N LEU A 65 -3.54 2.16 2.79
CA LEU A 65 -4.39 2.68 3.84
C LEU A 65 -3.71 3.90 4.48
N GLY A 66 -4.48 4.69 5.20
CA GLY A 66 -3.95 5.82 5.95
C GLY A 66 -4.98 6.36 6.94
N GLY A 67 -4.48 7.07 7.94
CA GLY A 67 -5.27 7.82 8.91
C GLY A 67 -4.67 9.21 9.13
N GLY A 68 -5.49 10.11 9.66
CA GLY A 68 -5.02 11.43 10.07
C GLY A 68 -4.10 11.34 11.30
N GLY A 69 -3.09 12.21 11.33
CA GLY A 69 -2.08 12.29 12.39
C GLY A 69 -0.68 11.91 11.91
N PRO A 70 0.35 12.37 12.63
CA PRO A 70 1.74 12.02 12.32
C PRO A 70 2.00 10.54 12.58
N CYS A 71 3.07 10.03 11.98
CA CYS A 71 3.55 8.67 12.20
C CYS A 71 3.79 8.41 13.69
N ASP A 72 3.13 7.39 14.23
CA ASP A 72 3.35 6.94 15.60
C ASP A 72 4.65 6.13 15.73
N SER A 73 5.18 6.06 16.95
CA SER A 73 6.47 5.41 17.22
C SER A 73 6.45 3.91 16.93
N ALA A 74 5.34 3.22 17.15
CA ALA A 74 5.24 1.78 16.91
C ALA A 74 5.28 1.49 15.40
N THR A 75 4.51 2.24 14.60
CA THR A 75 4.53 2.15 13.14
C THR A 75 5.92 2.48 12.57
N GLN A 76 6.57 3.55 13.06
CA GLN A 76 7.92 3.91 12.62
C GLN A 76 8.95 2.81 12.93
N LEU A 77 8.89 2.20 14.13
CA LEU A 77 9.77 1.10 14.51
C LEU A 77 9.53 -0.14 13.66
N ALA A 78 8.26 -0.46 13.36
CA ALA A 78 7.89 -1.56 12.48
C ALA A 78 8.47 -1.37 11.07
N ILE A 79 8.34 -0.17 10.50
CA ILE A 79 8.88 0.19 9.17
C ILE A 79 10.40 0.08 9.17
N ASN A 80 11.07 0.67 10.17
CA ASN A 80 12.53 0.58 10.29
C ASN A 80 13.00 -0.87 10.39
N GLY A 81 12.29 -1.68 11.17
CA GLY A 81 12.51 -3.12 11.25
C GLY A 81 12.36 -3.80 9.90
N ALA A 82 11.28 -3.53 9.16
CA ALA A 82 11.04 -4.13 7.85
C ALA A 82 12.14 -3.77 6.84
N VAL A 83 12.52 -2.49 6.78
CA VAL A 83 13.59 -2.01 5.90
C VAL A 83 14.95 -2.60 6.28
N SER A 84 15.23 -2.76 7.59
CA SER A 84 16.47 -3.42 8.04
C SER A 84 16.56 -4.90 7.63
N ARG A 85 15.40 -5.56 7.42
CA ARG A 85 15.31 -6.92 6.90
C ARG A 85 15.35 -6.99 5.36
N GLY A 86 15.49 -5.85 4.68
CA GLY A 86 15.54 -5.77 3.22
C GLY A 86 14.16 -5.64 2.55
N THR A 87 13.09 -5.41 3.30
CA THR A 87 11.75 -5.21 2.75
C THR A 87 11.51 -3.73 2.41
N THR A 88 11.09 -3.44 1.19
CA THR A 88 10.65 -2.08 0.80
C THR A 88 9.21 -1.83 1.25
N VAL A 89 8.93 -0.67 1.85
CA VAL A 89 7.58 -0.28 2.30
C VAL A 89 7.07 0.84 1.40
N VAL A 90 5.95 0.60 0.71
CA VAL A 90 5.26 1.57 -0.15
C VAL A 90 3.95 1.94 0.51
N VAL A 91 3.65 3.24 0.61
CA VAL A 91 2.47 3.76 1.31
C VAL A 91 1.70 4.75 0.44
N ALA A 92 0.39 4.88 0.65
CA ALA A 92 -0.40 5.92 0.00
C ALA A 92 -0.16 7.28 0.67
N ALA A 93 -0.10 8.36 -0.11
CA ALA A 93 -0.02 9.73 0.44
C ALA A 93 -1.29 10.12 1.23
N GLY A 94 -2.44 9.59 0.82
CA GLY A 94 -3.77 9.90 1.37
C GLY A 94 -4.64 10.68 0.37
N ASN A 95 -5.93 10.80 0.71
CA ASN A 95 -6.99 11.24 -0.21
C ASN A 95 -7.77 12.47 0.31
N ASP A 96 -7.12 13.31 1.12
CA ASP A 96 -7.74 14.42 1.83
C ASP A 96 -7.41 15.79 1.19
N GLY A 97 -6.51 15.83 0.21
CA GLY A 97 -6.00 17.07 -0.37
C GLY A 97 -5.22 17.92 0.64
N ASP A 98 -4.50 17.26 1.56
CA ASP A 98 -3.71 17.88 2.62
C ASP A 98 -2.21 17.52 2.50
N ASP A 99 -1.36 18.13 3.34
CA ASP A 99 0.05 17.75 3.45
C ASP A 99 0.17 16.32 4.00
N ALA A 100 0.80 15.43 3.24
CA ALA A 100 1.06 14.04 3.61
C ALA A 100 1.84 13.90 4.92
N ALA A 101 2.55 14.94 5.38
CA ALA A 101 3.16 15.00 6.70
C ALA A 101 2.14 14.89 7.86
N ASN A 102 0.86 15.20 7.61
CA ASN A 102 -0.23 15.07 8.58
C ASN A 102 -0.93 13.71 8.54
N HIS A 103 -0.44 12.75 7.76
CA HIS A 103 -1.08 11.44 7.59
C HIS A 103 -0.12 10.31 7.91
N SER A 104 -0.61 9.24 8.52
CA SER A 104 0.16 8.04 8.82
C SER A 104 -0.40 6.87 8.01
N PRO A 105 0.44 6.04 7.37
CA PRO A 105 1.91 6.00 7.46
C PRO A 105 2.67 6.93 6.49
N ALA A 106 2.00 7.79 5.73
CA ALA A 106 2.65 8.67 4.72
C ALA A 106 3.75 9.59 5.29
N SER A 107 3.61 10.02 6.55
CA SER A 107 4.55 10.89 7.25
C SER A 107 5.75 10.15 7.85
N CYS A 108 5.71 8.81 7.89
CA CYS A 108 6.80 8.00 8.41
C CYS A 108 8.07 8.17 7.56
N ASN A 109 9.23 7.91 8.16
CA ASN A 109 10.48 7.78 7.42
C ASN A 109 10.64 6.35 6.90
N ASN A 110 11.52 6.16 5.93
CA ASN A 110 11.85 4.86 5.33
C ASN A 110 10.68 4.20 4.59
N THR A 111 9.75 5.01 4.08
CA THR A 111 8.67 4.62 3.20
C THR A 111 8.86 5.22 1.81
N ILE A 112 8.23 4.62 0.81
CA ILE A 112 7.99 5.24 -0.50
C ILE A 112 6.53 5.69 -0.52
N THR A 113 6.30 6.99 -0.38
CA THR A 113 4.97 7.59 -0.34
C THR A 113 4.53 7.98 -1.75
N VAL A 114 3.38 7.44 -2.17
CA VAL A 114 2.88 7.57 -3.54
C VAL A 114 1.63 8.46 -3.58
N GLY A 115 1.74 9.58 -4.30
CA GLY A 115 0.62 10.45 -4.66
C GLY A 115 -0.14 9.97 -5.90
N ALA A 116 -1.31 10.56 -6.17
CA ALA A 116 -2.21 10.16 -7.25
C ALA A 116 -2.24 11.18 -8.40
N THR A 117 -2.08 10.68 -9.63
CA THR A 117 -2.28 11.46 -10.87
C THR A 117 -3.48 11.00 -11.68
N ARG A 118 -4.01 11.93 -12.45
CA ARG A 118 -5.04 11.73 -13.48
C ARG A 118 -4.44 11.09 -14.73
N ILE A 119 -5.30 10.60 -15.61
CA ILE A 119 -4.86 10.10 -16.93
C ILE A 119 -4.18 11.17 -17.78
N THR A 120 -4.50 12.44 -17.53
CA THR A 120 -3.88 13.62 -18.19
C THR A 120 -2.52 14.01 -17.61
N GLY A 121 -2.02 13.29 -16.60
CA GLY A 121 -0.75 13.56 -15.93
C GLY A 121 -0.81 14.64 -14.84
N GLY A 122 -1.95 15.34 -14.69
CA GLY A 122 -2.16 16.28 -13.58
C GLY A 122 -2.41 15.57 -12.24
N VAL A 123 -2.09 16.21 -11.12
CA VAL A 123 -2.39 15.68 -9.77
C VAL A 123 -3.91 15.63 -9.54
N THR A 124 -4.40 14.57 -8.89
CA THR A 124 -5.83 14.45 -8.56
C THR A 124 -6.19 15.45 -7.45
N TYR A 125 -7.43 15.95 -7.43
CA TYR A 125 -7.81 16.99 -6.45
C TYR A 125 -7.76 16.47 -5.00
N TYR A 126 -7.90 15.16 -4.82
CA TYR A 126 -7.90 14.50 -3.52
C TYR A 126 -6.50 14.05 -3.09
N SER A 127 -5.51 13.98 -3.98
CA SER A 127 -4.18 13.52 -3.59
C SER A 127 -3.58 14.42 -2.53
N ASN A 128 -3.14 13.83 -1.43
CA ASN A 128 -2.25 14.53 -0.51
C ASN A 128 -0.94 14.89 -1.22
N TYR A 129 -0.29 15.95 -0.73
CA TYR A 129 0.90 16.56 -1.33
C TYR A 129 1.96 16.86 -0.28
N GLY A 130 3.03 17.57 -0.66
CA GLY A 130 4.06 18.04 0.26
C GLY A 130 5.35 17.23 0.18
N SER A 131 6.31 17.60 1.04
CA SER A 131 7.68 17.06 1.00
C SER A 131 7.80 15.57 1.32
N LYS A 132 6.74 15.00 1.89
CA LYS A 132 6.66 13.57 2.23
C LYS A 132 6.24 12.69 1.05
N VAL A 133 5.83 13.24 -0.08
CA VAL A 133 5.50 12.48 -1.29
C VAL A 133 6.76 12.27 -2.12
N ASP A 134 7.16 11.02 -2.33
CA ASP A 134 8.39 10.67 -3.07
C ASP A 134 8.16 10.63 -4.58
N LEU A 135 7.02 10.08 -5.00
CA LEU A 135 6.64 9.96 -6.40
C LEU A 135 5.12 9.91 -6.55
N SER A 136 4.64 9.96 -7.79
CA SER A 136 3.21 9.82 -8.07
C SER A 136 2.96 8.73 -9.10
N GLY A 137 1.81 8.06 -8.96
CA GLY A 137 1.34 7.05 -9.89
C GLY A 137 -0.09 7.34 -10.33
N PRO A 138 -0.57 6.67 -11.40
CA PRO A 138 -1.96 6.80 -11.82
C PRO A 138 -2.93 6.41 -10.69
N GLY A 139 -3.82 7.32 -10.30
CA GLY A 139 -4.86 7.10 -9.28
C GLY A 139 -6.28 7.41 -9.75
N GLY A 140 -6.44 8.03 -10.93
CA GLY A 140 -7.74 8.34 -11.54
C GLY A 140 -8.32 9.68 -11.07
N GLY A 141 -8.91 10.44 -11.99
CA GLY A 141 -9.36 11.82 -11.80
C GLY A 141 -10.87 12.01 -11.72
N GLY A 142 -11.64 10.93 -11.59
CA GLY A 142 -13.10 10.99 -11.45
C GLY A 142 -13.77 11.67 -12.66
N SER A 143 -14.68 12.61 -12.40
CA SER A 143 -15.46 13.33 -13.43
C SER A 143 -14.61 14.22 -14.34
N VAL A 144 -13.40 14.60 -13.92
CA VAL A 144 -12.49 15.45 -14.73
C VAL A 144 -11.76 14.64 -15.80
N ASP A 145 -11.72 13.31 -15.68
CA ASP A 145 -11.06 12.42 -16.65
C ASP A 145 -11.98 12.06 -17.84
N GLY A 146 -13.17 12.67 -17.94
CA GLY A 146 -14.03 12.62 -19.13
C GLY A 146 -14.62 11.24 -19.46
N ASN A 147 -14.42 10.24 -18.61
CA ASN A 147 -14.92 8.88 -18.79
C ASN A 147 -15.64 8.43 -17.50
N PRO A 148 -16.91 7.98 -17.55
CA PRO A 148 -17.58 7.40 -16.38
C PRO A 148 -16.87 6.15 -15.79
N GLY A 149 -15.86 5.60 -16.48
CA GLY A 149 -14.91 4.60 -15.97
C GLY A 149 -13.50 5.12 -15.64
N GLY A 150 -13.32 6.43 -15.42
CA GLY A 150 -12.03 7.12 -15.16
C GLY A 150 -11.34 6.78 -13.83
N TYR A 151 -11.63 5.62 -13.27
CA TYR A 151 -10.92 5.04 -12.14
C TYR A 151 -9.83 4.11 -12.67
N ILE A 152 -8.71 4.03 -11.95
CA ILE A 152 -7.79 2.90 -12.11
C ILE A 152 -8.53 1.68 -11.55
N TRP A 153 -8.80 0.68 -12.40
CA TRP A 153 -9.37 -0.58 -11.95
C TRP A 153 -8.41 -1.25 -10.96
N GLN A 154 -8.81 -1.30 -9.67
CA GLN A 154 -8.12 -2.08 -8.66
C GLN A 154 -8.71 -3.49 -8.62
N ALA A 155 -7.89 -4.50 -8.88
CA ALA A 155 -8.28 -5.89 -8.72
C ALA A 155 -8.48 -6.22 -7.24
N GLY A 156 -9.66 -6.71 -6.88
CA GLY A 156 -9.91 -7.33 -5.57
C GLY A 156 -9.25 -8.70 -5.49
N TYR A 157 -8.59 -9.00 -4.36
CA TYR A 157 -7.90 -10.28 -4.16
C TYR A 157 -8.79 -11.29 -3.40
N THR A 158 -8.91 -12.51 -3.91
CA THR A 158 -9.81 -13.55 -3.39
C THR A 158 -9.12 -14.63 -2.53
N GLY A 159 -7.82 -14.52 -2.22
CA GLY A 159 -7.20 -15.33 -1.16
C GLY A 159 -6.06 -16.28 -1.52
N ALA A 160 -5.60 -16.39 -2.78
CA ALA A 160 -4.58 -17.39 -3.16
C ALA A 160 -3.15 -16.85 -3.43
N THR A 161 -2.17 -17.26 -2.60
CA THR A 161 -0.75 -16.85 -2.66
C THR A 161 0.09 -17.82 -3.52
N ARG A 162 0.83 -17.35 -4.55
CA ARG A 162 1.89 -18.14 -5.26
C ARG A 162 3.07 -17.27 -5.78
N ARG A 163 4.32 -17.71 -5.51
CA ARG A 163 5.70 -17.08 -5.68
C ARG A 163 5.89 -16.17 -6.93
N PRO A 164 6.62 -15.00 -6.96
CA PRO A 164 7.46 -14.13 -6.05
C PRO A 164 6.85 -12.79 -5.47
N ARG A 165 7.21 -12.30 -4.28
CA ARG A 165 6.22 -11.85 -3.26
C ARG A 165 6.10 -10.32 -2.97
N ILE A 166 4.90 -9.77 -3.19
CA ILE A 166 4.40 -8.47 -2.69
C ILE A 166 3.37 -8.73 -1.58
N ALA A 167 3.48 -8.10 -0.41
CA ALA A 167 2.41 -8.08 0.60
C ALA A 167 1.49 -6.89 0.40
N ILE A 168 0.18 -7.11 0.48
CA ILE A 168 -0.83 -6.04 0.42
C ILE A 168 -1.67 -6.14 1.69
N PRO A 169 -1.57 -5.19 2.63
CA PRO A 169 -2.55 -5.03 3.67
C PRO A 169 -3.83 -4.50 3.04
N ILE A 170 -4.89 -5.29 3.21
CA ILE A 170 -6.26 -4.95 2.81
C ILE A 170 -7.10 -4.64 4.01
#